data_AF-A0A432D1E1-F1
#
_entry.id   AF-A0A432D1E1-F1
#
_cell.length_a   1.000
_cell.length_b   1.000
_cell.length_c   1.000
_cell.angle_alpha   90.00
_cell.angle_beta   90.00
_cell.angle_gamma   90.00
#
_symmetry.space_group_name_H-M   'P 1'
#
loop_
_entity.id
_entity.type
_entity.pdbx_description
1 polymer ?
#
loop_
_entity_poly.entity_id
_entity_poly.type
_entity_poly.pdbx_seq_one_letter_code
_entity_poly.pdbx_strand_id
1 'polypeptide(L)'
;MFRLSCLLFGLLLTSHTYAESNNIRVTYLEPTDNNEVQVKQALEQSGVNETVIELSDQLFPFKKTLTVEYGSKDGPLYDPEKHVVQMPYSFYDESLTYFTKNEYQEKYGKPAQSGAIDTVLHTLLHEAGHAYIADQNIPILGKEEDAVDNLAAVLMIEYVEDGDSAAISAADMFAFESEDRPDYYDFGEYIDEHSFDLQRYFSTLCLVYGSDPEKHENLLDEVENDYLTERKDFCIYQYQAISDNWHSYLTHKNDQ
;
A
#
# COMPACT_ATOMS: atom_id res chain seq x y z
N MET A 1 -47.18 5.88 -55.33
CA MET A 1 -47.45 5.45 -53.94
C MET A 1 -46.11 5.27 -53.24
N PHE A 2 -45.80 6.14 -52.29
CA PHE A 2 -44.54 6.15 -51.53
C PHE A 2 -44.42 4.88 -50.67
N ARG A 3 -43.28 4.17 -50.76
CA ARG A 3 -42.90 3.15 -49.78
C ARG A 3 -41.92 3.78 -48.79
N LEU A 4 -42.37 3.89 -47.54
CA LEU A 4 -41.58 4.30 -46.39
C LEU A 4 -40.74 3.10 -45.95
N SER A 5 -39.41 3.20 -46.03
CA SER A 5 -38.49 2.18 -45.49
C SER A 5 -37.99 2.68 -44.14
N CYS A 6 -38.54 2.15 -43.04
CA CYS A 6 -37.97 2.32 -41.71
C CYS A 6 -36.72 1.44 -41.58
N LEU A 7 -35.54 2.05 -41.47
CA LEU A 7 -34.36 1.39 -40.95
C LEU A 7 -34.44 1.38 -39.42
N LEU A 8 -34.66 0.20 -38.82
CA LEU A 8 -34.40 0.00 -37.40
C LEU A 8 -32.88 -0.08 -37.19
N PHE A 9 -32.32 0.92 -36.51
CA PHE A 9 -30.98 0.84 -35.94
C PHE A 9 -31.09 0.09 -34.62
N GLY A 10 -30.69 -1.18 -34.59
CA GLY A 10 -30.58 -1.94 -33.36
C GLY A 10 -29.35 -1.45 -32.59
N LEU A 11 -29.55 -0.81 -31.43
CA LEU A 11 -28.49 -0.60 -30.45
C LEU A 11 -28.09 -1.97 -29.90
N LEU A 12 -26.91 -2.46 -30.29
CA LEU A 12 -26.24 -3.56 -29.59
C LEU A 12 -25.65 -2.97 -28.31
N LEU A 13 -26.38 -3.12 -27.21
CA LEU A 13 -25.82 -2.96 -25.87
C LEU A 13 -24.90 -4.16 -25.63
N THR A 14 -23.60 -3.98 -25.81
CA THR A 14 -22.59 -4.92 -25.34
C THR A 14 -22.55 -4.81 -23.81
N SER A 15 -23.26 -5.71 -23.13
CA SER A 15 -23.03 -5.96 -21.72
C SER A 15 -21.63 -6.56 -21.56
N HIS A 16 -20.66 -5.73 -21.19
CA HIS A 16 -19.39 -6.22 -20.68
C HIS A 16 -19.67 -6.80 -19.29
N THR A 17 -19.88 -8.11 -19.24
CA THR A 17 -19.73 -8.86 -18.00
C THR A 17 -18.25 -8.87 -17.68
N TYR A 18 -17.81 -7.97 -16.81
CA TYR A 18 -16.53 -8.16 -16.13
C TYR A 18 -16.61 -9.50 -15.41
N ALA A 19 -15.72 -10.43 -15.75
CA ALA A 19 -15.53 -11.61 -14.94
C ALA A 19 -15.04 -11.10 -13.58
N GLU A 20 -15.80 -11.37 -12.53
CA GLU A 20 -15.40 -11.13 -11.15
C GLU A 20 -14.04 -11.80 -10.96
N SER A 21 -13.00 -11.02 -10.73
CA SER A 21 -11.67 -11.58 -10.56
C SER A 21 -11.65 -12.36 -9.25
N ASN A 22 -11.25 -13.62 -9.31
CA ASN A 22 -11.15 -14.47 -8.11
C ASN A 22 -9.79 -14.30 -7.41
N ASN A 23 -9.11 -13.16 -7.61
CA ASN A 23 -7.73 -12.98 -7.23
C ASN A 23 -7.60 -12.61 -5.74
N ILE A 24 -8.34 -11.59 -5.31
CA ILE A 24 -8.50 -11.20 -3.91
C ILE A 24 -9.97 -11.27 -3.51
N ARG A 25 -10.24 -11.78 -2.31
CA ARG A 25 -11.56 -11.79 -1.69
C ARG A 25 -11.52 -10.99 -0.40
N VAL A 26 -12.42 -10.03 -0.25
CA VAL A 26 -12.54 -9.25 0.99
C VAL A 26 -13.65 -9.81 1.86
N THR A 27 -13.38 -9.94 3.16
CA THR A 27 -14.32 -10.40 4.17
C THR A 27 -14.23 -9.50 5.40
N TYR A 28 -15.39 -9.22 6.00
CA TYR A 28 -15.50 -8.41 7.21
C TYR A 28 -16.12 -9.26 8.31
N LEU A 29 -15.38 -9.48 9.40
CA LEU A 29 -15.93 -10.07 10.60
C LEU A 29 -16.90 -9.09 11.29
N GLU A 30 -17.82 -9.63 12.08
CA GLU A 30 -18.84 -8.85 12.78
C GLU A 30 -18.19 -7.90 13.79
N PRO A 31 -18.42 -6.57 13.68
CA PRO A 31 -17.99 -5.61 14.67
C PRO A 31 -18.53 -5.93 16.06
N THR A 32 -17.71 -5.75 17.09
CA THR A 32 -18.02 -6.04 18.48
C THR A 32 -18.52 -4.81 19.25
N ASP A 33 -18.26 -3.60 18.73
CA ASP A 33 -18.73 -2.34 19.30
C ASP A 33 -19.02 -1.26 18.24
N ASN A 34 -19.48 -0.09 18.68
CA ASN A 34 -19.82 1.03 17.80
C ASN A 34 -18.61 1.69 17.12
N ASN A 35 -17.40 1.51 17.66
CA ASN A 35 -16.18 2.02 17.05
C ASN A 35 -15.83 1.17 15.83
N GLU A 36 -15.80 -0.15 16.00
CA GLU A 36 -15.55 -1.09 14.89
C GLU A 36 -16.61 -0.98 13.78
N VAL A 37 -17.87 -0.66 14.10
CA VAL A 37 -18.89 -0.35 13.08
C VAL A 37 -18.49 0.86 12.23
N GLN A 38 -17.95 1.91 12.85
CA GLN A 38 -17.50 3.11 12.13
C GLN A 38 -16.23 2.84 11.32
N VAL A 39 -15.28 2.08 11.87
CA VAL A 39 -14.07 1.67 11.15
C VAL A 39 -14.43 0.84 9.93
N LYS A 40 -15.28 -0.18 10.09
CA LYS A 40 -15.76 -0.99 8.97
C LYS A 40 -16.37 -0.11 7.87
N GLN A 41 -17.24 0.82 8.25
CA GLN A 41 -17.86 1.73 7.29
C GLN A 41 -16.82 2.63 6.59
N ALA A 42 -15.82 3.13 7.30
CA ALA A 42 -14.75 3.94 6.72
C ALA A 42 -13.93 3.15 5.68
N LEU A 43 -13.56 1.92 6.02
CA LEU A 43 -12.84 1.01 5.13
C LEU A 43 -13.67 0.67 3.88
N GLU A 44 -14.95 0.33 4.03
CA GLU A 44 -15.87 0.04 2.92
C GLU A 44 -16.08 1.25 1.99
N GLN A 45 -15.98 2.47 2.50
CA GLN A 45 -16.21 3.71 1.73
C GLN A 45 -14.93 4.32 1.17
N SER A 46 -13.77 3.84 1.58
CA SER A 46 -12.48 4.43 1.23
C SER A 46 -12.00 4.15 -0.20
N GLY A 47 -12.48 3.07 -0.82
CA GLY A 47 -11.94 2.60 -2.11
C GLY A 47 -10.65 1.79 -1.98
N VAL A 48 -10.11 1.60 -0.76
CA VAL A 48 -8.79 0.97 -0.55
C VAL A 48 -8.73 -0.47 -1.06
N ASN A 49 -9.82 -1.22 -0.90
CA ASN A 49 -9.90 -2.61 -1.32
C ASN A 49 -9.98 -2.71 -2.84
N GLU A 50 -10.75 -1.83 -3.47
CA GLU A 50 -10.87 -1.73 -4.92
C GLU A 50 -9.50 -1.46 -5.54
N THR A 51 -8.73 -0.51 -4.99
CA THR A 51 -7.35 -0.23 -5.42
C THR A 51 -6.47 -1.47 -5.35
N VAL A 52 -6.46 -2.18 -4.22
CA VAL A 52 -5.60 -3.38 -4.04
C VAL A 52 -6.02 -4.52 -4.99
N ILE A 53 -7.33 -4.72 -5.17
CA ILE A 53 -7.88 -5.72 -6.12
C ILE A 53 -7.46 -5.38 -7.55
N GLU A 54 -7.63 -4.12 -7.97
CA GLU A 54 -7.29 -3.67 -9.32
C GLU A 54 -5.78 -3.81 -9.61
N LEU A 55 -4.94 -3.41 -8.66
CA LEU A 55 -3.49 -3.56 -8.77
C LEU A 55 -3.08 -5.03 -8.87
N SER A 56 -3.61 -5.89 -7.99
CA SER A 56 -3.28 -7.31 -8.00
C SER A 56 -3.74 -7.99 -9.29
N ASP A 57 -4.94 -7.66 -9.78
CA ASP A 57 -5.45 -8.19 -11.04
C ASP A 57 -4.60 -7.82 -12.25
N GLN A 58 -3.97 -6.66 -12.22
CA GLN A 58 -3.19 -6.16 -13.34
C GLN A 58 -1.73 -6.60 -13.27
N LEU A 59 -1.14 -6.59 -12.08
CA LEU A 59 0.31 -6.58 -11.88
C LEU A 59 0.85 -7.77 -11.10
N PHE A 60 0.14 -8.28 -10.10
CA PHE A 60 0.64 -9.34 -9.22
C PHE A 60 -0.45 -10.36 -8.88
N PRO A 61 -0.90 -11.18 -9.83
CA PRO A 61 -1.94 -12.16 -9.58
C PRO A 61 -1.44 -13.33 -8.69
N PHE A 62 -2.33 -13.82 -7.84
CA PHE A 62 -2.11 -14.96 -6.97
C PHE A 62 -2.47 -16.29 -7.64
N LYS A 63 -1.78 -17.35 -7.25
CA LYS A 63 -2.07 -18.73 -7.72
C LYS A 63 -3.30 -19.31 -7.01
N LYS A 64 -3.63 -18.79 -5.84
CA LYS A 64 -4.83 -19.08 -5.06
C LYS A 64 -5.48 -17.76 -4.68
N THR A 65 -6.80 -17.75 -4.44
CA THR A 65 -7.47 -16.53 -4.00
C THR A 65 -6.92 -16.10 -2.64
N LEU A 66 -6.27 -14.94 -2.57
CA LEU A 66 -5.87 -14.32 -1.31
C LEU A 66 -7.13 -13.75 -0.63
N THR A 67 -7.32 -14.02 0.65
CA THR A 67 -8.43 -13.41 1.41
C THR A 67 -7.91 -12.27 2.26
N VAL A 68 -8.53 -11.09 2.18
CA VAL A 68 -8.36 -10.01 3.15
C VAL A 68 -9.49 -10.12 4.16
N GLU A 69 -9.15 -10.37 5.42
CA GLU A 69 -10.08 -10.54 6.54
C GLU A 69 -9.96 -9.37 7.52
N TYR A 70 -10.96 -8.48 7.50
CA TYR A 70 -11.06 -7.37 8.42
C TYR A 70 -11.73 -7.77 9.73
N GLY A 71 -11.26 -7.20 10.84
CA GLY A 71 -11.78 -7.45 12.19
C GLY A 71 -11.20 -8.70 12.87
N SER A 72 -10.10 -9.22 12.33
CA SER A 72 -9.30 -10.25 13.01
C SER A 72 -8.79 -9.74 14.36
N LYS A 73 -8.45 -10.67 15.26
CA LYS A 73 -7.85 -10.32 16.58
C LYS A 73 -6.35 -10.08 16.51
N ASP A 74 -5.70 -10.73 15.55
CA ASP A 74 -4.28 -10.65 15.29
C ASP A 74 -4.05 -9.91 13.97
N GLY A 75 -2.86 -9.35 13.82
CA GLY A 75 -2.43 -8.60 12.64
C GLY A 75 -2.22 -7.10 12.90
N PRO A 76 -1.95 -6.30 11.85
CA PRO A 76 -1.88 -6.73 10.45
C PRO A 76 -0.82 -7.80 10.21
N LEU A 77 -1.16 -8.86 9.47
CA LEU A 77 -0.22 -9.91 9.05
C LEU A 77 -0.79 -10.78 7.93
N TYR A 78 0.08 -11.43 7.17
CA TYR A 78 -0.25 -12.51 6.25
C TYR A 78 -0.03 -13.89 6.89
N ASP A 79 -1.09 -14.72 6.91
CA ASP A 79 -1.05 -16.13 7.31
C ASP A 79 -0.79 -17.02 6.07
N PRO A 80 0.41 -17.60 5.92
CA PRO A 80 0.76 -18.41 4.75
C PRO A 80 0.07 -19.78 4.72
N GLU A 81 -0.38 -20.32 5.85
CA GLU A 81 -1.07 -21.61 5.90
C GLU A 81 -2.50 -21.48 5.35
N LYS A 82 -3.16 -20.36 5.68
CA LYS A 82 -4.54 -20.08 5.26
C LYS A 82 -4.62 -19.27 3.97
N HIS A 83 -3.53 -18.60 3.59
CA HIS A 83 -3.49 -17.62 2.50
C HIS A 83 -4.48 -16.47 2.75
N VAL A 84 -4.34 -15.84 3.93
CA VAL A 84 -5.23 -14.78 4.44
C VAL A 84 -4.38 -13.63 4.97
N VAL A 85 -4.67 -12.41 4.53
CA VAL A 85 -4.25 -11.17 5.20
C VAL A 85 -5.26 -10.87 6.29
N GLN A 86 -4.80 -10.82 7.54
CA GLN A 86 -5.58 -10.48 8.71
C GLN A 86 -5.38 -9.00 9.01
N MET A 87 -6.47 -8.25 9.15
CA MET A 87 -6.45 -6.80 9.36
C MET A 87 -7.41 -6.41 10.49
N PRO A 88 -6.93 -6.24 11.73
CA PRO A 88 -7.78 -5.79 12.84
C PRO A 88 -8.43 -4.43 12.56
N TYR A 89 -9.66 -4.22 13.03
CA TYR A 89 -10.26 -2.88 12.96
C TYR A 89 -9.50 -1.85 13.80
N SER A 90 -8.83 -2.28 14.88
CA SER A 90 -8.02 -1.39 15.71
C SER A 90 -6.87 -0.74 14.94
N PHE A 91 -6.31 -1.39 13.92
CA PHE A 91 -5.18 -0.85 13.16
C PHE A 91 -5.50 0.49 12.48
N TYR A 92 -6.70 0.60 11.87
CA TYR A 92 -7.14 1.87 11.28
C TYR A 92 -7.37 2.95 12.34
N ASP A 93 -7.95 2.59 13.49
CA ASP A 93 -8.23 3.54 14.58
C ASP A 93 -6.94 4.05 15.25
N GLU A 94 -5.97 3.16 15.44
CA GLU A 94 -4.62 3.47 15.91
C GLU A 94 -3.91 4.40 14.91
N SER A 95 -3.93 4.06 13.62
CA SER A 95 -3.40 4.92 12.55
C SER A 95 -4.04 6.32 12.58
N LEU A 96 -5.38 6.39 12.63
CA LEU A 96 -6.11 7.65 12.71
C LEU A 96 -5.71 8.46 13.96
N THR A 97 -5.46 7.78 15.07
CA THR A 97 -4.99 8.41 16.31
C THR A 97 -3.62 9.04 16.13
N TYR A 98 -2.66 8.35 15.50
CA TYR A 98 -1.33 8.91 15.20
C TYR A 98 -1.39 10.14 14.31
N PHE A 99 -2.14 10.08 13.20
CA PHE A 99 -2.29 11.23 12.31
C PHE A 99 -3.03 12.41 12.98
N THR A 100 -4.01 12.13 13.83
CA THR A 100 -4.73 13.18 14.57
C THR A 100 -3.81 13.85 15.60
N LYS A 101 -3.04 13.05 16.36
CA LYS A 101 -2.10 13.53 17.37
C LYS A 101 -0.97 14.37 16.76
N ASN A 102 -0.54 14.03 15.54
CA ASN A 102 0.50 14.75 14.81
C ASN A 102 -0.02 15.94 13.97
N GLU A 103 -1.26 16.39 14.21
CA GLU A 103 -1.84 17.60 13.61
C GLU A 103 -1.76 17.61 12.07
N TYR A 104 -1.94 16.44 11.44
CA TYR A 104 -1.64 16.21 10.00
C TYR A 104 -2.34 17.21 9.06
N GLN A 105 -3.58 17.57 9.38
CA GLN A 105 -4.37 18.55 8.63
C GLN A 105 -3.79 19.96 8.71
N GLU A 106 -3.23 20.34 9.86
CA GLU A 106 -2.68 21.68 10.07
C GLU A 106 -1.28 21.79 9.46
N LYS A 107 -0.47 20.73 9.58
CA LYS A 107 0.90 20.67 9.06
C LYS A 107 0.96 20.51 7.54
N TYR A 108 0.09 19.68 6.96
CA TYR A 108 0.18 19.29 5.55
C TYR A 108 -1.09 19.56 4.73
N GLY A 109 -2.15 20.05 5.35
CA GLY A 109 -3.42 20.28 4.64
C GLY A 109 -4.20 19.01 4.32
N LYS A 110 -3.77 17.84 4.82
CA LYS A 110 -4.38 16.53 4.57
C LYS A 110 -5.21 16.03 5.77
N PRO A 111 -6.44 15.55 5.58
CA PRO A 111 -7.22 14.97 6.68
C PRO A 111 -6.51 13.77 7.31
N ALA A 112 -6.56 13.63 8.64
CA ALA A 112 -5.96 12.48 9.34
C ALA A 112 -6.52 11.13 8.85
N GLN A 113 -7.79 11.10 8.43
CA GLN A 113 -8.43 9.94 7.84
C GLN A 113 -7.76 9.52 6.52
N SER A 114 -7.30 10.46 5.71
CA SER A 114 -6.59 10.13 4.47
C SER A 114 -5.26 9.44 4.76
N GLY A 115 -4.48 9.97 5.71
CA GLY A 115 -3.25 9.32 6.16
C GLY A 115 -3.49 7.91 6.70
N ALA A 116 -4.53 7.72 7.50
CA ALA A 116 -4.90 6.39 8.01
C ALA A 116 -5.29 5.41 6.88
N ILE A 117 -6.00 5.87 5.85
CA ILE A 117 -6.31 5.04 4.68
C ILE A 117 -5.07 4.75 3.84
N ASP A 118 -4.16 5.72 3.67
CA ASP A 118 -2.89 5.53 2.96
C ASP A 118 -2.01 4.48 3.69
N THR A 119 -1.97 4.51 5.02
CA THR A 119 -1.32 3.47 5.84
C THR A 119 -1.96 2.11 5.62
N VAL A 120 -3.29 2.01 5.65
CA VAL A 120 -4.00 0.75 5.36
C VAL A 120 -3.68 0.24 3.94
N LEU A 121 -3.62 1.13 2.94
CA LEU A 121 -3.25 0.77 1.58
C LEU A 121 -1.84 0.17 1.52
N HIS A 122 -0.86 0.88 2.09
CA HIS A 122 0.51 0.40 2.15
C HIS A 122 0.60 -0.98 2.84
N THR A 123 -0.01 -1.12 4.02
CA THR A 123 -0.01 -2.38 4.77
C THR A 123 -0.69 -3.50 3.98
N LEU A 124 -1.82 -3.27 3.33
CA LEU A 124 -2.45 -4.30 2.48
C LEU A 124 -1.54 -4.75 1.33
N LEU A 125 -0.84 -3.80 0.68
CA LEU A 125 0.11 -4.11 -0.38
C LEU A 125 1.34 -4.86 0.15
N HIS A 126 1.83 -4.50 1.33
CA HIS A 126 2.92 -5.18 2.03
C HIS A 126 2.54 -6.64 2.33
N GLU A 127 1.38 -6.88 2.97
CA GLU A 127 0.93 -8.24 3.30
C GLU A 127 0.59 -9.07 2.06
N ALA A 128 0.02 -8.44 1.03
CA ALA A 128 -0.17 -9.05 -0.28
C ALA A 128 1.17 -9.37 -0.96
N GLY A 129 2.22 -8.59 -0.69
CA GLY A 129 3.59 -8.83 -1.12
C GLY A 129 4.15 -10.13 -0.60
N HIS A 130 3.97 -10.45 0.68
CA HIS A 130 4.37 -11.75 1.26
C HIS A 130 3.69 -12.91 0.54
N ALA A 131 2.37 -12.79 0.34
CA ALA A 131 1.61 -13.79 -0.39
C ALA A 131 2.15 -13.98 -1.82
N TYR A 132 2.52 -12.88 -2.49
CA TYR A 132 2.99 -12.89 -3.87
C TYR A 132 4.38 -13.52 -3.99
N ILE A 133 5.31 -13.15 -3.10
CA ILE A 133 6.65 -13.75 -2.99
C ILE A 133 6.53 -15.27 -2.82
N ALA A 134 5.70 -15.71 -1.86
CA ALA A 134 5.50 -17.12 -1.57
C ALA A 134 4.90 -17.87 -2.78
N ASP A 135 3.86 -17.32 -3.41
CA ASP A 135 3.22 -17.94 -4.56
C ASP A 135 4.18 -18.06 -5.75
N GLN A 136 4.92 -17.01 -6.06
CA GLN A 136 5.83 -16.98 -7.21
C GLN A 136 7.19 -17.62 -6.93
N ASN A 137 7.49 -17.98 -5.67
CA ASN A 137 8.81 -18.46 -5.22
C ASN A 137 9.92 -17.45 -5.56
N ILE A 138 9.66 -16.17 -5.28
CA ILE A 138 10.64 -15.09 -5.53
C ILE A 138 11.77 -15.24 -4.50
N PRO A 139 13.04 -15.30 -4.95
CA PRO A 139 14.17 -15.42 -4.03
C PRO A 139 14.42 -14.09 -3.30
N ILE A 140 14.39 -14.13 -1.98
CA ILE A 140 14.75 -13.01 -1.11
C ILE A 140 16.14 -13.25 -0.53
N LEU A 141 17.07 -12.33 -0.83
CA LEU A 141 18.48 -12.41 -0.40
C LEU A 141 18.80 -11.50 0.80
N GLY A 142 17.82 -10.75 1.28
CA GLY A 142 17.91 -9.85 2.43
C GLY A 142 16.75 -10.08 3.41
N LYS A 143 16.25 -9.00 4.02
CA LYS A 143 15.01 -9.03 4.82
C LYS A 143 13.80 -9.06 3.87
N GLU A 144 12.86 -9.95 4.12
CA GLU A 144 11.62 -10.01 3.32
C GLU A 144 10.75 -8.77 3.58
N GLU A 145 10.66 -8.32 4.83
CA GLU A 145 10.00 -7.07 5.22
C GLU A 145 10.41 -5.86 4.39
N ASP A 146 11.73 -5.64 4.26
CA ASP A 146 12.23 -4.53 3.46
C ASP A 146 11.85 -4.72 1.97
N ALA A 147 11.80 -5.97 1.48
CA ALA A 147 11.43 -6.25 0.10
C ALA A 147 9.94 -5.91 -0.14
N VAL A 148 9.04 -6.32 0.75
CA VAL A 148 7.59 -6.07 0.61
C VAL A 148 7.21 -4.61 0.89
N ASP A 149 7.93 -3.91 1.77
CA ASP A 149 7.82 -2.44 1.91
C ASP A 149 8.18 -1.74 0.60
N ASN A 150 9.31 -2.15 -0.02
CA ASN A 150 9.74 -1.60 -1.29
C ASN A 150 8.73 -1.90 -2.41
N LEU A 151 8.12 -3.09 -2.42
CA LEU A 151 7.06 -3.43 -3.38
C LEU A 151 5.83 -2.54 -3.18
N ALA A 152 5.37 -2.38 -1.95
CA ALA A 152 4.21 -1.55 -1.63
C ALA A 152 4.45 -0.09 -2.08
N ALA A 153 5.61 0.47 -1.76
CA ALA A 153 6.00 1.82 -2.18
C ALA A 153 6.05 1.97 -3.72
N VAL A 154 6.67 1.02 -4.44
CA VAL A 154 6.72 1.03 -5.91
C VAL A 154 5.32 0.99 -6.51
N LEU A 155 4.46 0.08 -6.02
CA LEU A 155 3.09 -0.05 -6.53
C LEU A 155 2.27 1.23 -6.29
N MET A 156 2.42 1.86 -5.13
CA MET A 156 1.77 3.14 -4.83
C MET A 156 2.28 4.24 -5.76
N ILE A 157 3.61 4.46 -5.83
CA ILE A 157 4.23 5.53 -6.61
C ILE A 157 3.83 5.46 -8.10
N GLU A 158 3.79 4.27 -8.68
CA GLU A 158 3.68 4.10 -10.14
C GLU A 158 2.25 3.88 -10.63
N TYR A 159 1.37 3.34 -9.79
CA TYR A 159 0.05 2.85 -10.25
C TYR A 159 -1.14 3.39 -9.45
N VAL A 160 -0.92 4.15 -8.38
CA VAL A 160 -1.99 4.80 -7.60
C VAL A 160 -2.02 6.30 -7.91
N GLU A 161 -3.21 6.85 -8.14
CA GLU A 161 -3.38 8.30 -8.31
C GLU A 161 -2.95 9.05 -7.03
N ASP A 162 -2.08 10.06 -7.18
CA ASP A 162 -1.40 10.74 -6.06
C ASP A 162 -0.66 9.78 -5.11
N GLY A 163 -0.23 8.62 -5.61
CA GLY A 163 0.34 7.53 -4.83
C GLY A 163 1.70 7.82 -4.22
N ASP A 164 2.47 8.77 -4.76
CA ASP A 164 3.67 9.30 -4.12
C ASP A 164 3.34 10.04 -2.81
N SER A 165 2.27 10.83 -2.82
CA SER A 165 1.76 11.53 -1.64
C SER A 165 1.18 10.55 -0.62
N ALA A 166 0.53 9.47 -1.06
CA ALA A 166 0.06 8.40 -0.18
C ALA A 166 1.23 7.59 0.42
N ALA A 167 2.28 7.30 -0.36
CA ALA A 167 3.47 6.62 0.13
C ALA A 167 4.22 7.45 1.18
N ILE A 168 4.25 8.78 1.03
CA ILE A 168 4.74 9.69 2.07
C ILE A 168 3.87 9.59 3.32
N SER A 169 2.53 9.61 3.20
CA SER A 169 1.64 9.45 4.35
C SER A 169 1.91 8.12 5.08
N ALA A 170 2.05 7.02 4.35
CA ALA A 170 2.36 5.71 4.94
C ALA A 170 3.75 5.70 5.61
N ALA A 171 4.74 6.40 5.04
CA ALA A 171 6.03 6.57 5.67
C ALA A 171 5.92 7.37 6.98
N ASP A 172 5.18 8.49 6.96
CA ASP A 172 4.96 9.35 8.14
C ASP A 172 4.43 8.54 9.33
N MET A 173 3.62 7.50 9.09
CA MET A 173 3.16 6.59 10.14
C MET A 173 4.32 5.95 10.90
N PHE A 174 5.36 5.45 10.22
CA PHE A 174 6.54 4.89 10.89
C PHE A 174 7.27 5.94 11.73
N ALA A 175 7.35 7.19 11.26
CA ALA A 175 7.91 8.26 12.06
C ALA A 175 7.07 8.54 13.32
N PHE A 176 5.74 8.57 13.19
CA PHE A 176 4.82 8.81 14.32
C PHE A 176 4.85 7.68 15.36
N GLU A 177 4.93 6.43 14.92
CA GLU A 177 5.10 5.28 15.82
C GLU A 177 6.42 5.36 16.60
N SER A 178 7.48 5.81 15.92
CA SER A 178 8.80 5.98 16.55
C SER A 178 8.81 7.06 17.63
N GLU A 179 7.96 8.09 17.55
CA GLU A 179 7.90 9.17 18.57
C GLU A 179 7.35 8.69 19.91
N ASP A 180 6.54 7.63 19.92
CA ASP A 180 5.97 7.05 21.13
C ASP A 180 6.86 6.00 21.78
N ARG A 181 8.02 5.68 21.17
CA ARG A 181 9.01 4.76 21.73
C ARG A 181 9.94 5.47 22.73
N PRO A 182 10.40 4.76 23.78
CA PRO A 182 11.38 5.31 24.72
C PRO A 182 12.73 5.61 24.02
N ASP A 183 13.51 6.52 24.60
CA ASP A 183 14.84 6.94 24.09
C ASP A 183 15.86 5.79 23.91
N TYR A 184 15.55 4.61 24.43
CA TYR A 184 16.35 3.41 24.31
C TYR A 184 15.52 2.28 23.69
N TYR A 185 16.03 1.73 22.60
CA TYR A 185 15.45 0.57 21.93
C TYR A 185 15.50 -0.67 22.84
N ASP A 186 14.39 -1.41 22.88
CA ASP A 186 14.39 -2.75 23.51
C ASP A 186 15.17 -3.74 22.63
N PHE A 187 15.76 -4.77 23.25
CA PHE A 187 16.43 -5.85 22.54
C PHE A 187 15.54 -6.53 21.49
N GLY A 188 14.23 -6.54 21.71
CA GLY A 188 13.25 -7.04 20.74
C GLY A 188 13.35 -6.33 19.39
N GLU A 189 13.57 -5.02 19.38
CA GLU A 189 13.63 -4.23 18.14
C GLU A 189 14.88 -4.56 17.32
N TYR A 190 16.00 -4.90 17.98
CA TYR A 190 17.24 -5.26 17.28
C TYR A 190 17.20 -6.66 16.63
N ILE A 191 16.30 -7.53 17.11
CA ILE A 191 16.13 -8.89 16.60
C ILE A 191 14.88 -9.03 15.73
N ASP A 192 14.13 -7.95 15.56
CA ASP A 192 12.96 -7.90 14.69
C ASP A 192 13.37 -8.11 13.23
N GLU A 193 12.47 -8.73 12.46
CA GLU A 193 12.66 -8.91 11.03
C GLU A 193 12.52 -7.60 10.27
N HIS A 194 11.64 -6.71 10.73
CA HIS A 194 11.52 -5.36 10.22
C HIS A 194 12.79 -4.56 10.48
N SER A 195 13.08 -3.62 9.59
CA SER A 195 13.99 -2.53 9.90
C SER A 195 13.35 -1.58 10.91
N PHE A 196 14.17 -0.78 11.62
CA PHE A 196 13.61 0.20 12.58
C PHE A 196 12.66 1.15 11.87
N ASP A 197 11.63 1.64 12.57
CA ASP A 197 10.59 2.48 11.98
C ASP A 197 11.17 3.68 11.21
N LEU A 198 12.15 4.40 11.79
CA LEU A 198 12.81 5.50 11.08
C LEU A 198 13.64 5.05 9.86
N GLN A 199 14.17 3.83 9.86
CA GLN A 199 14.82 3.27 8.66
C GLN A 199 13.78 2.99 7.56
N ARG A 200 12.60 2.47 7.92
CA ARG A 200 11.50 2.25 6.97
C ARG A 200 10.99 3.58 6.41
N TYR A 201 10.75 4.57 7.27
CA TYR A 201 10.40 5.95 6.90
C TYR A 201 11.38 6.53 5.87
N PHE A 202 12.68 6.59 6.20
CA PHE A 202 13.68 7.16 5.28
C PHE A 202 13.87 6.32 4.02
N SER A 203 13.69 5.00 4.07
CA SER A 203 13.73 4.14 2.88
C SER A 203 12.60 4.49 1.91
N THR A 204 11.37 4.62 2.41
CA THR A 204 10.20 5.00 1.60
C THR A 204 10.35 6.42 1.04
N LEU A 205 10.76 7.41 1.85
CA LEU A 205 11.04 8.77 1.34
C LEU A 205 12.12 8.78 0.26
N CYS A 206 13.13 7.93 0.37
CA CYS A 206 14.17 7.79 -0.63
C CYS A 206 13.64 7.22 -1.95
N LEU A 207 12.69 6.28 -1.91
CA LEU A 207 12.01 5.78 -3.11
C LEU A 207 11.15 6.87 -3.76
N VAL A 208 10.36 7.61 -2.98
CA VAL A 208 9.51 8.70 -3.48
C VAL A 208 10.36 9.84 -4.06
N TYR A 209 11.44 10.23 -3.38
CA TYR A 209 12.36 11.23 -3.92
C TYR A 209 13.01 10.74 -5.23
N GLY A 210 13.44 9.47 -5.26
CA GLY A 210 14.13 8.90 -6.41
C GLY A 210 13.26 8.76 -7.65
N SER A 211 11.94 8.62 -7.50
CA SER A 211 11.00 8.50 -8.61
C SER A 211 10.74 9.82 -9.34
N ASP A 212 10.63 10.92 -8.60
CA ASP A 212 10.50 12.27 -9.17
C ASP A 212 11.22 13.32 -8.31
N PRO A 213 12.55 13.48 -8.50
CA PRO A 213 13.35 14.44 -7.73
C PRO A 213 12.93 15.90 -7.93
N GLU A 214 12.31 16.23 -9.08
CA GLU A 214 11.85 17.60 -9.37
C GLU A 214 10.57 17.91 -8.60
N LYS A 215 9.61 16.96 -8.54
CA LYS A 215 8.38 17.09 -7.74
C LYS A 215 8.67 17.13 -6.24
N HIS A 216 9.68 16.39 -5.78
CA HIS A 216 9.99 16.17 -4.37
C HIS A 216 11.29 16.85 -3.90
N GLU A 217 11.68 17.99 -4.49
CA GLU A 217 12.97 18.64 -4.26
C GLU A 217 13.37 18.84 -2.77
N ASN A 218 12.37 19.07 -1.91
CA ASN A 218 12.52 19.38 -0.49
C ASN A 218 12.19 18.19 0.45
N LEU A 219 11.88 17.01 -0.09
CA LEU A 219 11.39 15.86 0.69
C LEU A 219 12.41 15.35 1.71
N LEU A 220 13.71 15.50 1.42
CA LEU A 220 14.81 15.00 2.25
C LEU A 220 15.51 16.10 3.05
N ASP A 221 14.91 17.29 3.18
CA ASP A 221 15.56 18.46 3.81
C ASP A 221 15.86 18.28 5.31
N GLU A 222 15.28 17.28 5.94
CA GLU A 222 15.60 16.87 7.32
C GLU A 222 16.91 16.08 7.43
N VAL A 223 17.44 15.55 6.32
CA VAL A 223 18.75 14.91 6.29
C VAL A 223 19.83 15.99 6.37
N GLU A 224 20.84 15.77 7.22
CA GLU A 224 21.93 16.72 7.42
C GLU A 224 22.61 17.11 6.10
N ASN A 225 22.89 18.41 5.95
CA ASN A 225 23.42 19.01 4.71
C ASN A 225 24.69 18.32 4.18
N ASP A 226 25.53 17.81 5.07
CA ASP A 226 26.80 17.18 4.71
C ASP A 226 26.60 15.84 3.95
N TYR A 227 25.44 15.18 4.12
CA TYR A 227 25.09 13.93 3.43
C TYR A 227 24.00 14.10 2.37
N LEU A 228 23.27 15.22 2.39
CA LEU A 228 22.05 15.41 1.60
C LEU A 228 22.25 15.21 0.10
N THR A 229 23.34 15.71 -0.48
CA THR A 229 23.59 15.57 -1.94
C THR A 229 23.82 14.11 -2.31
N GLU A 230 24.70 13.41 -1.60
CA GLU A 230 24.97 11.98 -1.84
C GLU A 230 23.73 11.12 -1.58
N ARG A 231 22.94 11.49 -0.56
CA ARG A 231 21.67 10.86 -0.23
C ARG A 231 20.66 10.98 -1.38
N LYS A 232 20.49 12.18 -1.95
CA LYS A 232 19.63 12.43 -3.11
C LYS A 232 20.06 11.62 -4.34
N ASP A 233 21.35 11.61 -4.66
CA ASP A 233 21.89 10.84 -5.79
C ASP A 233 21.68 9.33 -5.63
N PHE A 234 21.92 8.78 -4.43
CA PHE A 234 21.64 7.36 -4.20
C PHE A 234 20.14 7.08 -4.24
N CYS A 235 19.26 7.99 -3.79
CA CYS A 235 17.83 7.74 -3.84
C CYS A 235 17.32 7.53 -5.27
N ILE A 236 17.82 8.32 -6.22
CA ILE A 236 17.55 8.13 -7.66
C ILE A 236 18.02 6.75 -8.13
N TYR A 237 19.27 6.39 -7.82
CA TYR A 237 19.81 5.07 -8.17
C TYR A 237 18.99 3.93 -7.53
N GLN A 238 18.62 4.09 -6.26
CA GLN A 238 17.96 3.07 -5.46
C GLN A 238 16.53 2.83 -5.94
N TYR A 239 15.78 3.90 -6.23
CA TYR A 239 14.45 3.77 -6.84
C TYR A 239 14.52 3.02 -8.16
N GLN A 240 15.42 3.41 -9.07
CA GLN A 240 15.58 2.74 -10.36
C GLN A 240 15.88 1.24 -10.17
N ALA A 241 16.84 0.90 -9.31
CA ALA A 241 17.23 -0.48 -9.06
C ALA A 241 16.08 -1.31 -8.46
N ILE A 242 15.36 -0.77 -7.48
CA ILE A 242 14.23 -1.46 -6.83
C ILE A 242 13.06 -1.63 -7.80
N SER A 243 12.69 -0.57 -8.51
CA SER A 243 11.61 -0.59 -9.49
C SER A 243 11.91 -1.60 -10.60
N ASP A 244 13.10 -1.57 -11.21
CA ASP A 244 13.49 -2.53 -12.26
C ASP A 244 13.45 -3.99 -11.78
N ASN A 245 13.88 -4.23 -10.54
CA ASN A 245 13.86 -5.57 -9.93
C ASN A 245 12.43 -6.07 -9.74
N TRP A 246 11.51 -5.23 -9.23
CA TRP A 246 10.12 -5.63 -9.05
C TRP A 246 9.37 -5.81 -10.37
N HIS A 247 9.61 -4.95 -11.35
CA HIS A 247 9.07 -5.11 -12.71
C HIS A 247 9.50 -6.41 -13.40
N SER A 248 10.62 -7.02 -12.99
CA SER A 248 11.01 -8.34 -13.49
C SER A 248 10.07 -9.46 -13.03
N TYR A 249 9.27 -9.22 -11.98
CA TYR A 249 8.30 -10.16 -11.43
C TYR A 249 6.85 -9.77 -11.76
N LEU A 250 6.54 -8.47 -11.79
CA LEU A 250 5.19 -7.97 -12.09
C LEU A 250 4.76 -8.33 -13.53
N THR A 251 3.51 -8.75 -13.68
CA THR A 251 2.92 -9.05 -14.98
C THR A 251 2.34 -7.79 -15.61
N HIS A 252 2.51 -7.60 -16.92
CA HIS A 252 1.69 -6.63 -17.66
C HIS A 252 0.63 -7.39 -18.46
N LYS A 253 -0.66 -7.12 -18.22
CA LYS A 253 -1.78 -7.72 -18.97
C LYS A 253 -1.76 -7.46 -20.49
N ASN A 254 -0.81 -6.66 -21.00
CA ASN A 254 -0.65 -6.34 -22.43
C ASN A 254 0.32 -7.24 -23.20
N ASP A 255 0.91 -8.27 -22.58
CA ASP A 255 1.81 -9.23 -23.25
C ASP A 255 1.11 -10.55 -23.69
N GLN A 256 -0.21 -10.55 -23.92
CA GLN A 256 -0.96 -11.65 -24.55
C GLN A 256 -1.90 -11.20 -25.67
#